data_AF-A0A9W4ULZ4-F1
#
_entry.id   AF-A0A9W4ULZ4-F1
#
_cell.length_a   1.000
_cell.length_b   1.000
_cell.length_c   1.000
_cell.angle_alpha   90.00
_cell.angle_beta   90.00
_cell.angle_gamma   90.00
#
_symmetry.space_group_name_H-M   'P 1'
#
loop_
_entity.id
_entity.type
_entity.pdbx_description
1 polymer ?
#
loop_
_entity_poly.entity_id
_entity_poly.type
_entity_poly.pdbx_seq_one_letter_code
_entity_poly.pdbx_strand_id
1 'polypeptide(L)'
;MLRLTIPKPIPAKLDIRATFGIVRCAARSLHPTQHTIRRHYTVVSKSKKFSNHTAVMRPQNCTSIQKPINPVVHDLFDVATGSWQYVVADPTSSRSVIIDPVLNFDPVTAKIWTESADRILAFVEANGYKVDMILETHVHADHITAASYLQHVLQQKQGLKIPICIGSRIKGIQKRFGEKYNIPLDEYRNAFDKEWEDDEIFNVGTLSAQAIHLPGHTPDHMGYKIGEDVFVGDTVFHMDIGSARADFPGGCAQSIYDSGHKLFALPDHTRIWSGHDYPPKERDGPRACSTVKQQKEGNKHLRIGTSKESFVQQRQERDETLAAPRLIHQSLQMNIRAGRLPGETNLGGRMLAIPLKSDVYW
;
A
#
# COMPACT_ATOMS: atom_id res chain seq x y z
N MET A 1 52.38 -16.86 -18.28
CA MET A 1 51.41 -16.53 -19.35
C MET A 1 50.36 -17.63 -19.43
N LEU A 2 49.24 -17.48 -18.72
CA LEU A 2 48.07 -18.36 -18.89
C LEU A 2 47.00 -17.56 -19.63
N ARG A 3 46.59 -18.06 -20.81
CA ARG A 3 45.55 -17.49 -21.66
C ARG A 3 44.18 -17.93 -21.13
N LEU A 4 43.36 -16.98 -20.69
CA LEU A 4 41.95 -17.17 -20.41
C LEU A 4 41.15 -16.86 -21.70
N THR A 5 40.51 -17.88 -22.25
CA THR A 5 39.57 -17.79 -23.37
C THR A 5 38.23 -17.26 -22.90
N ILE A 6 37.83 -16.09 -23.41
CA ILE A 6 36.52 -15.46 -23.17
C ILE A 6 35.52 -16.01 -24.21
N PRO A 7 34.34 -16.54 -23.82
CA PRO A 7 33.31 -16.91 -24.78
C PRO A 7 32.53 -15.67 -25.27
N LYS A 8 32.27 -15.61 -26.59
CA LYS A 8 31.50 -14.54 -27.27
C LYS A 8 30.01 -14.59 -26.89
N PRO A 9 29.31 -13.45 -26.88
CA PRO A 9 27.87 -13.41 -26.59
C PRO A 9 27.04 -13.89 -27.80
N ILE A 10 25.99 -14.66 -27.52
CA ILE A 10 24.95 -15.07 -28.46
C ILE A 10 23.89 -13.96 -28.53
N PRO A 11 23.42 -13.52 -29.71
CA PRO A 11 22.36 -12.54 -29.82
C PRO A 11 20.99 -13.22 -29.82
N ALA A 12 20.13 -12.90 -28.85
CA ALA A 12 18.72 -13.27 -28.89
C ALA A 12 17.87 -12.03 -29.20
N LYS A 13 17.43 -11.94 -30.45
CA LYS A 13 16.28 -11.11 -30.86
C LYS A 13 15.03 -11.72 -30.24
N LEU A 14 14.25 -10.93 -29.50
CA LEU A 14 12.88 -11.29 -29.15
C LEU A 14 11.93 -10.33 -29.88
N ASP A 15 11.22 -10.88 -30.85
CA ASP A 15 10.16 -10.25 -31.63
C ASP A 15 8.88 -10.30 -30.79
N ILE A 16 8.38 -9.13 -30.34
CA ILE A 16 7.12 -9.01 -29.60
C ILE A 16 6.04 -8.59 -30.60
N ARG A 17 5.33 -9.57 -31.14
CA ARG A 17 4.05 -9.40 -31.82
C ARG A 17 3.01 -10.35 -31.22
N ALA A 18 1.82 -9.78 -31.01
CA ALA A 18 0.57 -10.36 -30.47
C ALA A 18 0.58 -10.57 -28.95
N THR A 19 -0.39 -10.08 -28.16
CA THR A 19 -1.83 -10.15 -28.42
C THR A 19 -2.58 -9.09 -27.58
N PHE A 20 -3.21 -8.10 -28.22
CA PHE A 20 -4.28 -7.31 -27.60
C PHE A 20 -5.55 -7.49 -28.44
N GLY A 21 -6.51 -8.23 -27.89
CA GLY A 21 -7.85 -8.36 -28.45
C GLY A 21 -8.66 -7.11 -28.16
N ILE A 22 -8.78 -6.22 -29.16
CA ILE A 22 -9.67 -5.06 -29.11
C ILE A 22 -11.08 -5.53 -29.51
N VAL A 23 -11.99 -5.61 -28.55
CA VAL A 23 -13.43 -5.72 -28.82
C VAL A 23 -13.96 -4.33 -29.16
N ARG A 24 -14.17 -4.06 -30.45
CA ARG A 24 -14.89 -2.88 -30.93
C ARG A 24 -16.40 -3.09 -30.72
N CYS A 25 -16.99 -2.35 -29.78
CA CYS A 25 -18.45 -2.21 -29.69
C CYS A 25 -18.89 -1.00 -30.51
N ALA A 26 -19.73 -1.23 -31.52
CA ALA A 26 -20.26 -0.20 -32.40
C ALA A 26 -21.38 0.61 -31.71
N ALA A 27 -21.17 1.91 -31.52
CA ALA A 27 -22.22 2.82 -31.07
C ALA A 27 -23.04 3.31 -32.28
N ARG A 28 -24.33 2.97 -32.31
CA ARG A 28 -25.32 3.59 -33.20
C ARG A 28 -25.88 4.85 -32.53
N SER A 29 -25.85 5.95 -33.27
CA SER A 29 -26.46 7.24 -32.96
C SER A 29 -27.99 7.14 -32.97
N LEU A 30 -28.65 7.67 -31.94
CA LEU A 30 -30.07 8.02 -31.94
C LEU A 30 -30.25 9.40 -31.27
N HIS A 31 -30.76 10.36 -32.04
CA HIS A 31 -31.25 11.66 -31.57
C HIS A 31 -32.52 11.52 -30.73
N PRO A 32 -32.77 12.42 -29.75
CA PRO A 32 -34.11 12.65 -29.24
C PRO A 32 -34.66 14.02 -29.67
N THR A 33 -35.84 13.98 -30.31
CA THR A 33 -36.72 15.11 -30.61
C THR A 33 -37.46 15.59 -29.36
N GLN A 34 -37.56 16.91 -29.21
CA GLN A 34 -38.34 17.61 -28.19
C GLN A 34 -39.85 17.46 -28.41
N HIS A 35 -40.62 17.23 -27.35
CA HIS A 35 -42.05 17.57 -27.33
C HIS A 35 -42.43 18.24 -26.02
N THR A 36 -42.92 19.48 -26.16
CA THR A 36 -43.52 20.33 -25.15
C THR A 36 -44.99 19.96 -24.99
N ILE A 37 -45.50 19.81 -23.76
CA ILE A 37 -46.96 19.79 -23.51
C ILE A 37 -47.29 20.76 -22.38
N ARG A 38 -48.15 21.74 -22.73
CA ARG A 38 -48.69 22.79 -21.87
C ARG A 38 -49.78 22.27 -20.94
N ARG A 39 -49.85 22.89 -19.75
CA ARG A 39 -50.91 22.73 -18.74
C ARG A 39 -52.23 23.37 -19.20
N HIS A 40 -53.35 22.75 -18.83
CA HIS A 40 -54.63 23.44 -18.62
C HIS A 40 -55.24 23.03 -17.28
N TYR A 41 -55.68 24.04 -16.51
CA TYR A 41 -56.45 23.93 -15.27
C TYR A 41 -57.94 24.09 -15.56
N THR A 42 -58.82 23.45 -14.79
CA THR A 42 -60.19 23.95 -14.51
C THR A 42 -60.67 23.47 -13.12
N VAL A 43 -61.66 24.18 -12.58
CA VAL A 43 -61.96 24.55 -11.19
C VAL A 43 -63.16 23.76 -10.58
N VAL A 44 -62.99 23.33 -9.33
CA VAL A 44 -63.91 23.28 -8.14
C VAL A 44 -65.29 22.61 -8.19
N SER A 45 -65.57 21.75 -7.18
CA SER A 45 -66.80 21.83 -6.36
C SER A 45 -66.62 21.18 -4.95
N LYS A 46 -67.45 21.59 -3.97
CA LYS A 46 -67.28 21.51 -2.51
C LYS A 46 -68.00 20.33 -1.81
N SER A 47 -67.47 20.01 -0.61
CA SER A 47 -68.14 19.66 0.67
C SER A 47 -68.30 18.19 1.08
N LYS A 48 -67.71 17.78 2.21
CA LYS A 48 -68.35 17.66 3.55
C LYS A 48 -67.44 16.98 4.60
N LYS A 49 -67.39 17.62 5.77
CA LYS A 49 -67.35 17.15 7.18
C LYS A 49 -66.35 16.09 7.67
N PHE A 50 -65.60 16.56 8.68
CA PHE A 50 -64.81 15.92 9.75
C PHE A 50 -65.19 14.51 10.24
N SER A 51 -64.16 13.67 10.44
CA SER A 51 -64.03 12.82 11.63
C SER A 51 -62.55 12.65 11.99
N ASN A 52 -62.22 12.90 13.27
CA ASN A 52 -60.89 12.80 13.84
C ASN A 52 -60.38 11.35 13.89
N HIS A 53 -59.24 11.09 13.25
CA HIS A 53 -58.34 10.00 13.66
C HIS A 53 -56.90 10.52 13.66
N THR A 54 -56.34 10.59 14.86
CA THR A 54 -54.93 10.83 15.15
C THR A 54 -54.10 9.69 14.56
N ALA A 55 -53.62 9.87 13.33
CA ALA A 55 -52.57 9.04 12.76
C ALA A 55 -51.22 9.60 13.22
N VAL A 56 -50.61 8.94 14.20
CA VAL A 56 -49.20 9.14 14.56
C VAL A 56 -48.37 8.78 13.34
N MET A 57 -47.91 9.79 12.59
CA MET A 57 -46.91 9.59 11.55
C MET A 57 -45.59 9.21 12.22
N ARG A 58 -45.26 7.92 12.19
CA ARG A 58 -43.89 7.47 12.38
C ARG A 58 -43.09 7.91 11.14
N PRO A 59 -42.00 8.66 11.26
CA PRO A 59 -41.11 8.84 10.13
C PRO A 59 -40.49 7.47 9.81
N GLN A 60 -40.87 6.88 8.69
CA GLN A 60 -40.09 5.82 8.06
C GLN A 60 -38.81 6.46 7.53
N ASN A 61 -37.81 6.60 8.39
CA ASN A 61 -36.43 6.73 7.94
C ASN A 61 -36.01 5.38 7.38
N CYS A 62 -36.37 5.16 6.12
CA CYS A 62 -35.73 4.15 5.28
C CYS A 62 -34.36 4.73 4.90
N THR A 63 -33.41 4.70 5.84
CA THR A 63 -32.00 4.81 5.48
C THR A 63 -31.68 3.56 4.71
N SER A 64 -31.74 3.62 3.38
CA SER A 64 -31.11 2.62 2.55
C SER A 64 -29.65 2.56 2.98
N ILE A 65 -29.26 1.49 3.67
CA ILE A 65 -27.86 1.20 3.94
C ILE A 65 -27.25 1.02 2.55
N GLN A 66 -26.64 2.08 2.01
CA GLN A 66 -25.88 1.97 0.77
C GLN A 66 -24.81 0.93 1.03
N LYS A 67 -24.83 -0.14 0.24
CA LYS A 67 -23.81 -1.18 0.28
C LYS A 67 -22.44 -0.48 0.16
N PRO A 68 -21.46 -0.81 1.02
CA PRO A 68 -20.15 -0.19 0.93
C PRO A 68 -19.60 -0.33 -0.50
N ILE A 69 -19.11 0.77 -1.04
CA ILE A 69 -18.47 0.78 -2.35
C ILE A 69 -17.05 0.27 -2.15
N ASN A 70 -16.68 -0.80 -2.84
CA ASN A 70 -15.32 -1.33 -2.78
C ASN A 70 -14.40 -0.55 -3.72
N PRO A 71 -13.15 -0.30 -3.30
CA PRO A 71 -12.18 0.36 -4.17
C PRO A 71 -11.86 -0.52 -5.38
N VAL A 72 -11.48 0.14 -6.48
CA VAL A 72 -10.76 -0.52 -7.57
C VAL A 72 -9.30 -0.59 -7.14
N VAL A 73 -8.77 -1.81 -7.01
CA VAL A 73 -7.40 -2.04 -6.56
C VAL A 73 -6.58 -2.59 -7.71
N HIS A 74 -5.41 -2.01 -7.91
CA HIS A 74 -4.42 -2.45 -8.88
C HIS A 74 -3.12 -2.76 -8.16
N ASP A 75 -2.65 -4.00 -8.27
CA ASP A 75 -1.42 -4.49 -7.67
C ASP A 75 -0.28 -4.57 -8.70
N LEU A 76 0.89 -4.08 -8.33
CA LEU A 76 2.10 -4.12 -9.16
C LEU A 76 3.24 -4.78 -8.38
N PHE A 77 3.66 -5.96 -8.82
CA PHE A 77 4.75 -6.72 -8.19
C PHE A 77 6.12 -6.21 -8.63
N ASP A 78 7.00 -5.93 -7.67
CA ASP A 78 8.43 -5.76 -7.89
C ASP A 78 9.16 -7.08 -7.63
N VAL A 79 9.67 -7.69 -8.70
CA VAL A 79 10.33 -9.01 -8.62
C VAL A 79 11.63 -8.96 -7.83
N ALA A 80 12.33 -7.82 -7.80
CA ALA A 80 13.66 -7.72 -7.20
C ALA A 80 13.61 -7.68 -5.66
N THR A 81 12.51 -7.17 -5.10
CA THR A 81 12.31 -7.03 -3.65
C THR A 81 11.19 -7.93 -3.12
N GLY A 82 10.33 -8.43 -4.02
CA GLY A 82 9.12 -9.19 -3.67
C GLY A 82 7.98 -8.30 -3.16
N SER A 83 8.09 -6.98 -3.36
CA SER A 83 7.15 -5.99 -2.83
C SER A 83 5.94 -5.82 -3.74
N TRP A 84 4.78 -5.63 -3.11
CA TRP A 84 3.57 -5.19 -3.77
C TRP A 84 3.41 -3.68 -3.63
N GLN A 85 3.15 -3.04 -4.76
CA GLN A 85 2.79 -1.64 -4.83
C GLN A 85 1.32 -1.55 -5.24
N TYR A 86 0.56 -0.63 -4.65
CA TYR A 86 -0.87 -0.53 -4.95
C TYR A 86 -1.26 0.84 -5.49
N VAL A 87 -2.14 0.84 -6.49
CA VAL A 87 -2.98 2.00 -6.85
C VAL A 87 -4.41 1.67 -6.47
N VAL A 88 -4.97 2.45 -5.54
CA VAL A 88 -6.30 2.22 -4.98
C VAL A 88 -7.19 3.39 -5.34
N ALA A 89 -8.21 3.16 -6.17
CA ALA A 89 -9.05 4.21 -6.72
C ALA A 89 -10.51 4.10 -6.26
N ASP A 90 -11.10 5.26 -5.98
CA ASP A 90 -12.54 5.43 -5.86
C ASP A 90 -13.20 5.28 -7.24
N PRO A 91 -14.05 4.25 -7.46
CA PRO A 91 -14.70 4.02 -8.75
C PRO A 91 -15.64 5.15 -9.18
N THR A 92 -16.06 6.02 -8.26
CA THR A 92 -17.03 7.09 -8.54
C THR A 92 -16.40 8.43 -8.89
N SER A 93 -15.18 8.70 -8.43
CA SER A 93 -14.53 10.02 -8.56
C SER A 93 -13.17 10.00 -9.25
N SER A 94 -12.63 8.81 -9.54
CA SER A 94 -11.26 8.61 -10.06
C SER A 94 -10.16 9.16 -9.15
N ARG A 95 -10.49 9.53 -7.91
CA ARG A 95 -9.52 9.88 -6.87
C ARG A 95 -8.85 8.61 -6.39
N SER A 96 -7.53 8.64 -6.19
CA SER A 96 -6.77 7.45 -5.86
C SER A 96 -5.66 7.72 -4.84
N VAL A 97 -5.15 6.65 -4.26
CA VAL A 97 -3.90 6.67 -3.49
C VAL A 97 -2.91 5.68 -4.06
N ILE A 98 -1.63 5.94 -3.84
CA ILE A 98 -0.54 4.99 -4.10
C ILE A 98 -0.05 4.48 -2.75
N ILE A 99 0.19 3.17 -2.61
CA ILE A 99 0.65 2.55 -1.37
C ILE A 99 1.95 1.79 -1.63
N ASP A 100 2.94 2.00 -0.76
CA ASP A 100 4.26 1.35 -0.73
C ASP A 100 4.98 1.32 -2.09
N PRO A 101 5.16 2.48 -2.77
CA PRO A 101 5.78 2.51 -4.10
C PRO A 101 7.29 2.25 -4.06
N VAL A 102 7.83 1.51 -5.03
CA VAL A 102 9.25 1.11 -5.06
C VAL A 102 10.08 2.01 -5.96
N LEU A 103 11.22 2.49 -5.44
CA LEU A 103 12.32 3.08 -6.19
C LEU A 103 13.38 2.02 -6.43
N ASN A 104 13.73 1.79 -7.70
CA ASN A 104 14.65 0.71 -8.02
C ASN A 104 16.08 1.07 -7.64
N PHE A 105 16.80 0.09 -7.08
CA PHE A 105 18.16 0.26 -6.61
C PHE A 105 18.99 -1.02 -6.76
N ASP A 106 20.22 -0.85 -7.22
CA ASP A 106 21.22 -1.92 -7.27
C ASP A 106 22.27 -1.68 -6.17
N PRO A 107 22.36 -2.56 -5.14
CA PRO A 107 23.31 -2.40 -4.06
C PRO A 107 24.76 -2.66 -4.46
N VAL A 108 25.02 -3.27 -5.61
CA VAL A 108 26.38 -3.50 -6.10
C VAL A 108 26.93 -2.24 -6.75
N THR A 109 26.15 -1.60 -7.63
CA THR A 109 26.57 -0.39 -8.36
C THR A 109 26.15 0.91 -7.70
N ALA A 110 25.32 0.84 -6.65
CA ALA A 110 24.63 1.96 -6.02
C ALA A 110 23.75 2.78 -7.00
N LYS A 111 23.36 2.19 -8.12
CA LYS A 111 22.54 2.86 -9.13
C LYS A 111 21.08 2.94 -8.68
N ILE A 112 20.48 4.11 -8.86
CA ILE A 112 19.05 4.38 -8.66
C ILE A 112 18.40 4.58 -10.04
N TRP A 113 17.20 4.03 -10.23
CA TRP A 113 16.35 4.31 -11.39
C TRP A 113 14.86 4.18 -11.02
N THR A 114 13.98 4.55 -11.95
CA THR A 114 12.57 4.85 -11.67
C THR A 114 11.58 3.92 -12.34
N GLU A 115 12.02 2.79 -12.91
CA GLU A 115 11.17 1.92 -13.74
C GLU A 115 9.88 1.47 -13.03
N SER A 116 9.96 1.02 -11.77
CA SER A 116 8.79 0.60 -10.98
C SER A 116 7.85 1.79 -10.72
N ALA A 117 8.39 2.95 -10.36
CA ALA A 117 7.61 4.17 -10.15
C ALA A 117 6.98 4.72 -11.44
N ASP A 118 7.69 4.64 -12.57
CA ASP A 118 7.21 5.08 -13.88
C ASP A 118 6.08 4.18 -14.40
N ARG A 119 6.10 2.88 -14.06
CA ARG A 119 4.97 1.97 -14.31
C ARG A 119 3.72 2.40 -13.54
N ILE A 120 3.84 2.84 -12.29
CA ILE A 120 2.72 3.40 -11.51
C ILE A 120 2.19 4.67 -12.18
N LEU A 121 3.07 5.60 -12.56
CA LEU A 121 2.69 6.85 -13.22
C LEU A 121 1.94 6.59 -14.55
N ALA A 122 2.48 5.70 -15.38
CA ALA A 122 1.84 5.31 -16.64
C ALA A 122 0.46 4.67 -16.40
N PHE A 123 0.35 3.87 -15.35
CA PHE A 123 -0.91 3.23 -14.96
C PHE A 123 -1.96 4.26 -14.50
N VAL A 124 -1.57 5.20 -13.63
CA VAL A 124 -2.42 6.31 -13.16
C VAL A 124 -2.92 7.14 -14.34
N GLU A 125 -2.02 7.48 -15.28
CA GLU A 125 -2.34 8.26 -16.47
C GLU A 125 -3.31 7.50 -17.41
N ALA A 126 -3.05 6.22 -17.69
CA ALA A 126 -3.89 5.40 -18.57
C ALA A 126 -5.32 5.22 -18.04
N ASN A 127 -5.51 5.23 -16.72
CA ASN A 127 -6.83 5.11 -16.09
C ASN A 127 -7.49 6.47 -15.78
N GLY A 128 -6.82 7.58 -16.06
CA GLY A 128 -7.33 8.92 -15.77
C GLY A 128 -7.50 9.20 -14.27
N TYR A 129 -6.68 8.57 -13.42
CA TYR A 129 -6.74 8.76 -11.97
C TYR A 129 -6.08 10.06 -11.52
N LYS A 130 -6.59 10.60 -10.42
CA LYS A 130 -6.01 11.73 -9.69
C LYS A 130 -5.53 11.26 -8.33
N VAL A 131 -4.23 11.29 -8.11
CA VAL A 131 -3.62 10.79 -6.86
C VAL A 131 -3.73 11.85 -5.77
N ASP A 132 -4.29 11.47 -4.63
CA ASP A 132 -4.58 12.35 -3.49
C ASP A 132 -3.50 12.28 -2.43
N MET A 133 -2.95 11.08 -2.23
CA MET A 133 -1.94 10.76 -1.21
C MET A 133 -1.03 9.65 -1.72
N ILE A 134 0.19 9.63 -1.20
CA ILE A 134 1.10 8.49 -1.25
C ILE A 134 1.23 7.98 0.19
N LEU A 135 0.92 6.71 0.41
CA LEU A 135 0.85 6.10 1.73
C LEU A 135 1.98 5.10 1.91
N GLU A 136 2.68 5.17 3.03
CA GLU A 136 3.60 4.14 3.49
C GLU A 136 2.96 3.35 4.63
N THR A 137 2.96 2.04 4.56
CA THR A 137 2.53 1.18 5.67
C THR A 137 3.52 1.24 6.82
N HIS A 138 4.82 1.32 6.53
CA HIS A 138 5.90 1.42 7.53
C HIS A 138 7.21 1.88 6.87
N VAL A 139 8.26 2.12 7.66
CA VAL A 139 9.61 2.25 7.10
C VAL A 139 10.13 0.89 6.62
N HIS A 140 10.07 0.68 5.31
CA HIS A 140 10.56 -0.54 4.67
C HIS A 140 12.07 -0.72 4.83
N ALA A 141 12.52 -1.97 4.94
CA ALA A 141 13.92 -2.34 5.11
C ALA A 141 14.45 -3.21 3.94
N ASP A 142 13.61 -3.56 3.00
CA ASP A 142 13.88 -4.46 1.88
C ASP A 142 13.92 -3.73 0.52
N HIS A 143 13.26 -2.57 0.43
CA HIS A 143 13.23 -1.70 -0.76
C HIS A 143 13.28 -0.22 -0.36
N ILE A 144 13.51 0.65 -1.34
CA ILE A 144 13.50 2.11 -1.13
C ILE A 144 12.18 2.64 -1.64
N THR A 145 11.51 3.51 -0.87
CA THR A 145 10.26 4.11 -1.34
C THR A 145 10.52 5.10 -2.48
N ALA A 146 9.66 5.06 -3.51
CA ALA A 146 9.59 6.07 -4.56
C ALA A 146 8.71 7.28 -4.21
N ALA A 147 8.21 7.40 -2.97
CA ALA A 147 7.25 8.43 -2.58
C ALA A 147 7.70 9.85 -2.93
N SER A 148 8.94 10.24 -2.62
CA SER A 148 9.47 11.56 -2.98
C SER A 148 9.57 11.79 -4.49
N TYR A 149 9.96 10.77 -5.26
CA TYR A 149 10.00 10.85 -6.72
C TYR A 149 8.58 11.02 -7.30
N LEU A 150 7.65 10.19 -6.87
CA LEU A 150 6.25 10.25 -7.30
C LEU A 150 5.60 11.57 -6.91
N GLN A 151 5.81 12.07 -5.69
CA GLN A 151 5.32 13.39 -5.26
C GLN A 151 5.80 14.48 -6.21
N HIS A 152 7.09 14.49 -6.55
CA HIS A 152 7.66 15.48 -7.46
C HIS A 152 7.00 15.42 -8.84
N VAL A 153 6.93 14.25 -9.46
CA VAL A 153 6.36 14.10 -10.81
C VAL A 153 4.85 14.38 -10.83
N LEU A 154 4.11 13.88 -9.83
CA LEU A 154 2.67 14.12 -9.70
C LEU A 154 2.36 15.59 -9.43
N GLN A 155 3.20 16.30 -8.68
CA GLN A 155 3.02 17.74 -8.49
C GLN A 155 3.13 18.50 -9.81
N GLN A 156 4.08 18.16 -10.67
CA GLN A 156 4.19 18.77 -12.00
C GLN A 156 2.99 18.43 -12.88
N LYS A 157 2.46 17.20 -12.79
CA LYS A 157 1.32 16.75 -13.61
C LYS A 157 -0.04 17.25 -13.11
N GLN A 158 -0.25 17.32 -11.79
CA GLN A 158 -1.55 17.65 -11.17
C GLN A 158 -1.64 19.10 -10.66
N GLY A 159 -0.52 19.83 -10.59
CA GLY A 159 -0.46 21.22 -10.14
C GLY A 159 -0.57 21.43 -8.63
N LEU A 160 -0.59 20.36 -7.83
CA LEU A 160 -0.69 20.39 -6.37
C LEU A 160 0.31 19.42 -5.75
N LYS A 161 0.86 19.77 -4.59
CA LYS A 161 1.74 18.87 -3.84
C LYS A 161 0.91 17.72 -3.28
N ILE A 162 1.26 16.48 -3.66
CA ILE A 162 0.59 15.27 -3.18
C ILE A 162 1.23 14.84 -1.86
N PRO A 163 0.55 14.87 -0.71
CA PRO A 163 1.14 14.51 0.58
C PRO A 163 1.66 13.07 0.62
N ILE A 164 2.84 12.89 1.21
CA ILE A 164 3.38 11.58 1.60
C ILE A 164 3.00 11.33 3.06
N CYS A 165 2.33 10.21 3.33
CA CYS A 165 1.73 9.91 4.62
C CYS A 165 2.30 8.63 5.25
N ILE A 166 2.45 8.60 6.56
CA ILE A 166 2.93 7.45 7.36
C ILE A 166 2.35 7.50 8.78
N GLY A 167 2.49 6.45 9.60
CA GLY A 167 2.07 6.47 11.01
C GLY A 167 2.92 7.40 11.90
N SER A 168 2.30 8.06 12.90
CA SER A 168 2.95 9.07 13.77
C SER A 168 4.14 8.54 14.60
N ARG A 169 4.20 7.22 14.80
CA ARG A 169 5.31 6.52 15.46
C ARG A 169 6.61 6.48 14.63
N ILE A 170 6.57 6.94 13.37
CA ILE A 170 7.75 7.18 12.53
C ILE A 170 8.84 7.98 13.25
N LYS A 171 8.47 8.91 14.13
CA LYS A 171 9.40 9.75 14.90
C LYS A 171 10.43 8.95 15.69
N GLY A 172 10.00 7.83 16.29
CA GLY A 172 10.91 6.94 17.04
C GLY A 172 11.87 6.19 16.11
N ILE A 173 11.40 5.79 14.94
CA ILE A 173 12.17 5.09 13.91
C ILE A 173 13.20 6.03 13.27
N GLN A 174 12.77 7.25 12.92
CA GLN A 174 13.61 8.33 12.43
C GLN A 174 14.73 8.67 13.41
N LYS A 175 14.43 8.85 14.70
CA LYS A 175 15.47 9.10 15.71
C LYS A 175 16.49 7.97 15.75
N ARG A 176 16.02 6.73 15.88
CA ARG A 176 16.90 5.54 15.99
C ARG A 176 17.83 5.39 14.79
N PHE A 177 17.27 5.48 13.58
CA PHE A 177 18.07 5.26 12.37
C PHE A 177 18.86 6.50 11.94
N GLY A 178 18.38 7.69 12.29
CA GLY A 178 19.17 8.92 12.21
C GLY A 178 20.46 8.80 13.00
N GLU A 179 20.38 8.39 14.27
CA GLU A 179 21.55 8.12 15.12
C GLU A 179 22.43 6.99 14.55
N LYS A 180 21.84 5.84 14.18
CA LYS A 180 22.58 4.67 13.67
C LYS A 180 23.43 4.97 12.43
N TYR A 181 22.90 5.77 11.51
CA TYR A 181 23.54 6.09 10.24
C TYR A 181 24.20 7.47 10.23
N ASN A 182 24.24 8.16 11.36
CA ASN A 182 24.77 9.52 11.50
C ASN A 182 24.14 10.50 10.50
N ILE A 183 22.81 10.45 10.38
CA ILE A 183 22.05 11.33 9.48
C ILE A 183 21.63 12.59 10.26
N PRO A 184 21.92 13.79 9.73
CA PRO A 184 21.45 15.05 10.30
C PRO A 184 19.92 15.10 10.46
N LEU A 185 19.46 15.64 11.60
CA LEU A 185 18.05 15.71 11.94
C LEU A 185 17.20 16.45 10.89
N ASP A 186 17.75 17.49 10.26
CA ASP A 186 17.12 18.28 9.21
C ASP A 186 16.86 17.51 7.91
N GLU A 187 17.58 16.41 7.66
CA GLU A 187 17.32 15.58 6.47
C GLU A 187 16.06 14.73 6.58
N TYR A 188 15.66 14.34 7.80
CA TYR A 188 14.48 13.49 8.02
C TYR A 188 13.37 14.16 8.84
N ARG A 189 13.64 15.25 9.56
CA ARG A 189 12.59 16.02 10.23
C ARG A 189 11.61 16.53 9.18
N ASN A 190 10.32 16.31 9.43
CA ASN A 190 9.25 16.67 8.49
C ASN A 190 9.48 16.05 7.09
N ALA A 191 10.03 14.82 7.05
CA ALA A 191 10.17 14.05 5.83
C ALA A 191 8.82 13.79 5.16
N PHE A 192 7.84 13.46 6.00
CA PHE A 192 6.46 13.13 5.64
C PHE A 192 5.55 14.34 5.84
N ASP A 193 4.57 14.49 4.96
CA ASP A 193 3.63 15.63 4.98
C ASP A 193 2.46 15.41 5.94
N LYS A 194 2.10 14.15 6.18
CA LYS A 194 1.03 13.77 7.11
C LYS A 194 1.45 12.54 7.92
N GLU A 195 1.29 12.67 9.23
CA GLU A 195 1.43 11.58 10.18
C GLU A 195 0.02 11.16 10.65
N TRP A 196 -0.29 9.87 10.56
CA TRP A 196 -1.56 9.30 11.00
C TRP A 196 -1.50 8.92 12.47
N GLU A 197 -2.51 9.31 13.23
CA GLU A 197 -2.77 8.72 14.53
C GLU A 197 -3.53 7.39 14.40
N ASP A 198 -3.56 6.62 15.49
CA ASP A 198 -4.22 5.32 15.52
C ASP A 198 -5.72 5.47 15.23
N ASP A 199 -6.19 4.65 14.28
CA ASP A 199 -7.57 4.56 13.87
C ASP A 199 -8.13 5.88 13.27
N GLU A 200 -7.26 6.81 12.87
CA GLU A 200 -7.63 8.08 12.21
C GLU A 200 -8.36 7.82 10.88
N ILE A 201 -9.49 8.52 10.71
CA ILE A 201 -10.35 8.42 9.52
C ILE A 201 -9.98 9.49 8.51
N PHE A 202 -9.91 9.10 7.25
CA PHE A 202 -9.70 9.98 6.11
C PHE A 202 -10.54 9.52 4.90
N ASN A 203 -10.44 10.22 3.78
CA ASN A 203 -11.18 9.88 2.57
C ASN A 203 -10.26 9.73 1.35
N VAL A 204 -10.62 8.82 0.45
CA VAL A 204 -10.09 8.73 -0.91
C VAL A 204 -11.26 9.00 -1.85
N GLY A 205 -11.37 10.22 -2.36
CA GLY A 205 -12.59 10.67 -3.02
C GLY A 205 -13.81 10.55 -2.10
N THR A 206 -14.76 9.68 -2.46
CA THR A 206 -15.97 9.38 -1.68
C THR A 206 -15.82 8.16 -0.77
N LEU A 207 -14.73 7.40 -0.90
CA LEU A 207 -14.46 6.23 -0.06
C LEU A 207 -13.96 6.67 1.32
N SER A 208 -14.61 6.15 2.37
CA SER A 208 -14.09 6.24 3.73
C SER A 208 -12.90 5.31 3.90
N ALA A 209 -11.85 5.84 4.52
CA ALA A 209 -10.63 5.12 4.83
C ALA A 209 -10.22 5.31 6.30
N GLN A 210 -9.44 4.37 6.82
CA GLN A 210 -8.96 4.36 8.19
C GLN A 210 -7.51 3.89 8.25
N ALA A 211 -6.67 4.64 8.97
CA ALA A 211 -5.30 4.25 9.29
C ALA A 211 -5.29 3.40 10.58
N ILE A 212 -5.15 2.09 10.45
CA ILE A 212 -5.21 1.12 11.55
C ILE A 212 -3.79 0.83 12.04
N HIS A 213 -3.50 1.03 13.32
CA HIS A 213 -2.20 0.64 13.87
C HIS A 213 -2.08 -0.90 13.95
N LEU A 214 -1.03 -1.45 13.32
CA LEU A 214 -0.75 -2.89 13.24
C LEU A 214 0.72 -3.20 13.62
N PRO A 215 1.14 -2.87 14.86
CA PRO A 215 2.53 -3.01 15.25
C PRO A 215 2.97 -4.48 15.29
N GLY A 216 4.28 -4.68 15.22
CA GLY A 216 4.92 -5.95 15.52
C GLY A 216 6.06 -6.27 14.56
N HIS A 217 5.87 -6.01 13.27
CA HIS A 217 6.99 -6.03 12.33
C HIS A 217 7.92 -4.84 12.58
N THR A 218 7.34 -3.64 12.64
CA THR A 218 7.96 -2.43 13.16
C THR A 218 6.98 -1.70 14.10
N PRO A 219 7.48 -0.83 15.00
CA PRO A 219 6.62 -0.03 15.88
C PRO A 219 5.68 0.96 15.16
N ASP A 220 6.08 1.46 13.99
CA ASP A 220 5.36 2.45 13.18
C ASP A 220 4.37 1.85 12.18
N HIS A 221 4.27 0.52 12.13
CA HIS A 221 3.48 -0.17 11.13
C HIS A 221 1.98 0.14 11.20
N MET A 222 1.43 0.54 10.05
CA MET A 222 0.03 0.85 9.81
C MET A 222 -0.54 -0.07 8.73
N GLY A 223 -1.81 -0.41 8.88
CA GLY A 223 -2.67 -0.85 7.79
C GLY A 223 -3.62 0.26 7.35
N TYR A 224 -4.04 0.23 6.09
CA TYR A 224 -5.02 1.16 5.56
C TYR A 224 -6.29 0.40 5.17
N LYS A 225 -7.39 0.61 5.89
CA LYS A 225 -8.69 0.11 5.47
C LYS A 225 -9.34 1.14 4.56
N ILE A 226 -9.60 0.80 3.29
CA ILE A 226 -10.20 1.70 2.30
C ILE A 226 -11.46 1.01 1.76
N GLY A 227 -12.64 1.55 2.05
CA GLY A 227 -13.89 0.81 1.85
C GLY A 227 -13.93 -0.45 2.74
N GLU A 228 -14.16 -1.62 2.14
CA GLU A 228 -14.13 -2.91 2.85
C GLU A 228 -12.76 -3.62 2.81
N ASP A 229 -11.82 -3.12 2.01
CA ASP A 229 -10.49 -3.71 1.81
C ASP A 229 -9.48 -3.19 2.82
N VAL A 230 -8.47 -3.99 3.16
CA VAL A 230 -7.38 -3.59 4.06
C VAL A 230 -6.02 -3.90 3.44
N PHE A 231 -5.17 -2.88 3.36
CA PHE A 231 -3.76 -2.98 2.97
C PHE A 231 -2.94 -3.10 4.25
N VAL A 232 -2.29 -4.25 4.46
CA VAL A 232 -1.74 -4.64 5.77
C VAL A 232 -0.23 -4.60 5.84
N GLY A 233 0.45 -4.13 4.79
CA GLY A 233 1.90 -4.17 4.67
C GLY A 233 2.48 -5.50 5.15
N ASP A 234 3.51 -5.43 5.98
CA ASP A 234 4.16 -6.59 6.59
C ASP A 234 3.57 -6.98 7.96
N THR A 235 2.27 -7.28 8.03
CA THR A 235 1.67 -7.96 9.20
C THR A 235 1.46 -9.44 8.91
N VAL A 236 0.60 -9.73 7.93
CA VAL A 236 0.29 -11.07 7.43
C VAL A 236 0.56 -11.16 5.93
N PHE A 237 1.10 -12.30 5.49
CA PHE A 237 1.35 -12.59 4.09
C PHE A 237 0.28 -13.53 3.53
N HIS A 238 0.48 -14.00 2.30
CA HIS A 238 -0.31 -15.09 1.74
C HIS A 238 -0.27 -16.33 2.67
N MET A 239 -1.34 -17.13 2.68
CA MET A 239 -1.65 -18.07 3.78
C MET A 239 -0.57 -19.14 3.92
N ASP A 240 0.01 -19.55 2.81
CA ASP A 240 1.10 -20.52 2.70
C ASP A 240 2.44 -19.99 3.24
N ILE A 241 2.61 -18.67 3.34
CA ILE A 241 3.79 -18.00 3.91
C ILE A 241 3.59 -17.71 5.39
N GLY A 242 2.42 -17.21 5.77
CA GLY A 242 2.06 -16.92 7.16
C GLY A 242 2.19 -15.45 7.54
N SER A 243 3.23 -15.08 8.29
CA SER A 243 3.39 -13.76 8.92
C SER A 243 4.78 -13.17 8.68
N ALA A 244 4.90 -11.86 8.85
CA ALA A 244 6.17 -11.16 8.81
C ALA A 244 7.12 -11.57 9.95
N ARG A 245 8.39 -11.20 9.81
CA ARG A 245 9.43 -11.29 10.86
C ARG A 245 9.23 -10.22 11.94
N ALA A 246 9.71 -10.44 13.15
CA ALA A 246 9.53 -9.56 14.30
C ALA A 246 10.85 -9.13 14.98
N ASP A 247 11.99 -9.32 14.34
CA ASP A 247 13.33 -9.11 14.89
C ASP A 247 13.99 -7.79 14.46
N PHE A 248 13.26 -6.93 13.73
CA PHE A 248 13.70 -5.55 13.54
C PHE A 248 13.78 -4.82 14.89
N PRO A 249 14.60 -3.76 15.02
CA PRO A 249 14.65 -2.98 16.25
C PRO A 249 13.26 -2.44 16.66
N GLY A 250 12.72 -2.98 17.77
CA GLY A 250 11.38 -2.67 18.26
C GLY A 250 10.25 -3.56 17.71
N GLY A 251 10.58 -4.55 16.87
CA GLY A 251 9.67 -5.61 16.48
C GLY A 251 9.28 -6.50 17.67
N CYS A 252 8.11 -7.12 17.57
CA CYS A 252 7.50 -7.88 18.65
C CYS A 252 6.54 -8.94 18.09
N ALA A 253 6.87 -10.22 18.27
CA ALA A 253 6.02 -11.32 17.82
C ALA A 253 4.65 -11.31 18.51
N GLN A 254 4.58 -10.97 19.81
CA GLN A 254 3.29 -10.83 20.50
C GLN A 254 2.40 -9.78 19.84
N SER A 255 2.98 -8.66 19.40
CA SER A 255 2.24 -7.61 18.69
C SER A 255 1.81 -8.05 17.29
N ILE A 256 2.63 -8.82 16.54
CA ILE A 256 2.18 -9.40 15.26
C ILE A 256 0.95 -10.29 15.46
N TYR A 257 0.93 -11.11 16.52
CA TYR A 257 -0.21 -11.96 16.84
C TYR A 257 -1.47 -11.13 17.12
N ASP A 258 -1.35 -10.09 17.95
CA ASP A 258 -2.48 -9.22 18.30
C ASP A 258 -2.98 -8.44 17.08
N SER A 259 -2.08 -7.90 16.26
CA SER A 259 -2.39 -7.20 15.00
C SER A 259 -3.05 -8.14 13.98
N GLY A 260 -2.56 -9.37 13.84
CA GLY A 260 -3.16 -10.40 13.00
C GLY A 260 -4.59 -10.74 13.43
N HIS A 261 -4.84 -10.91 14.72
CA HIS A 261 -6.20 -11.17 15.22
C HIS A 261 -7.10 -9.94 15.18
N LYS A 262 -6.55 -8.72 15.30
CA LYS A 262 -7.30 -7.48 15.02
C LYS A 262 -7.84 -7.51 13.59
N LEU A 263 -7.02 -7.92 12.61
CA LEU A 263 -7.44 -8.09 11.22
C LEU A 263 -8.46 -9.22 11.07
N PHE A 264 -8.28 -10.34 11.76
CA PHE A 264 -9.20 -11.48 11.65
C PHE A 264 -10.54 -11.23 12.35
N ALA A 265 -10.66 -10.22 13.21
CA ALA A 265 -11.95 -9.78 13.75
C ALA A 265 -12.85 -9.09 12.71
N LEU A 266 -12.31 -8.71 11.55
CA LEU A 266 -13.08 -8.13 10.45
C LEU A 266 -14.01 -9.17 9.78
N PRO A 267 -15.01 -8.74 8.98
CA PRO A 267 -15.89 -9.64 8.25
C PRO A 267 -15.11 -10.61 7.36
N ASP A 268 -15.59 -11.85 7.27
CA ASP A 268 -14.92 -12.94 6.53
C ASP A 268 -14.64 -12.64 5.05
N HIS A 269 -15.44 -11.76 4.43
CA HIS A 269 -15.29 -11.35 3.03
C HIS A 269 -14.29 -10.20 2.82
N THR A 270 -13.83 -9.54 3.89
CA THR A 270 -12.85 -8.45 3.80
C THR A 270 -11.59 -8.94 3.10
N ARG A 271 -11.20 -8.22 2.05
CA ARG A 271 -9.96 -8.48 1.31
C ARG A 271 -8.77 -7.90 2.07
N ILE A 272 -7.72 -8.70 2.18
CA ILE A 272 -6.44 -8.36 2.80
C ILE A 272 -5.38 -8.36 1.71
N TRP A 273 -4.71 -7.21 1.56
CA TRP A 273 -3.65 -6.97 0.59
C TRP A 273 -2.31 -6.84 1.31
N SER A 274 -1.40 -7.79 1.07
CA SER A 274 -0.12 -7.90 1.78
C SER A 274 0.97 -6.99 1.19
N GLY A 275 1.97 -6.59 1.98
CA GLY A 275 3.10 -5.77 1.50
C GLY A 275 4.06 -6.54 0.60
N HIS A 276 4.22 -7.85 0.83
CA HIS A 276 5.15 -8.70 0.10
C HIS A 276 4.56 -10.04 -0.25
N ASP A 277 5.19 -10.69 -1.21
CA ASP A 277 4.95 -12.10 -1.47
C ASP A 277 6.20 -12.85 -1.95
N TYR A 278 6.35 -14.07 -1.44
CA TYR A 278 7.50 -14.95 -1.67
C TYR A 278 6.99 -16.37 -1.97
N PRO A 279 6.47 -16.61 -3.18
CA PRO A 279 5.80 -17.86 -3.52
C PRO A 279 6.68 -19.08 -3.24
N PRO A 280 6.16 -20.10 -2.54
CA PRO A 280 6.76 -21.43 -2.53
C PRO A 280 6.94 -21.96 -3.95
N LYS A 281 7.85 -22.92 -4.15
CA LYS A 281 8.18 -23.46 -5.47
C LYS A 281 6.97 -24.02 -6.23
N GLU A 282 5.97 -24.48 -5.47
CA GLU A 282 4.76 -25.13 -5.97
C GLU A 282 3.68 -24.12 -6.40
N ARG A 283 3.87 -22.81 -6.16
CA ARG A 283 2.89 -21.77 -6.50
C ARG A 283 3.25 -21.05 -7.80
N ASP A 284 2.29 -20.99 -8.72
CA ASP A 284 2.44 -20.46 -10.10
C ASP A 284 2.87 -18.98 -10.22
N GLY A 285 2.87 -18.23 -9.11
CA GLY A 285 3.26 -16.84 -9.10
C GLY A 285 2.81 -16.10 -7.85
N PRO A 286 3.20 -14.82 -7.73
CA PRO A 286 2.87 -14.03 -6.56
C PRO A 286 1.37 -13.70 -6.50
N ARG A 287 0.82 -13.55 -5.29
CA ARG A 287 -0.59 -13.27 -5.00
C ARG A 287 -0.67 -12.18 -3.94
N ALA A 288 -1.21 -11.02 -4.32
CA ALA A 288 -1.33 -9.86 -3.44
C ALA A 288 -2.46 -9.98 -2.41
N CYS A 289 -3.57 -10.61 -2.80
CA CYS A 289 -4.83 -10.58 -2.07
C CYS A 289 -5.20 -11.94 -1.47
N SER A 290 -5.79 -11.88 -0.28
CA SER A 290 -6.54 -12.96 0.37
C SER A 290 -7.79 -12.42 1.04
N THR A 291 -8.62 -13.26 1.64
CA THR A 291 -9.72 -12.82 2.52
C THR A 291 -9.44 -13.15 3.97
N VAL A 292 -10.13 -12.44 4.88
CA VAL A 292 -10.11 -12.77 6.31
C VAL A 292 -10.47 -14.24 6.56
N LYS A 293 -11.47 -14.79 5.85
CA LYS A 293 -11.81 -16.21 5.95
C LYS A 293 -10.65 -17.12 5.57
N GLN A 294 -10.00 -16.87 4.43
CA GLN A 294 -8.84 -17.66 3.98
C GLN A 294 -7.69 -17.59 5.00
N GLN A 295 -7.43 -16.41 5.56
CA GLN A 295 -6.42 -16.23 6.61
C GLN A 295 -6.76 -17.02 7.87
N LYS A 296 -8.00 -16.92 8.38
CA LYS A 296 -8.48 -17.66 9.55
C LYS A 296 -8.33 -19.17 9.40
N GLU A 297 -8.68 -19.70 8.23
CA GLU A 297 -8.69 -21.13 7.97
C GLU A 297 -7.28 -21.67 7.64
N GLY A 298 -6.49 -20.89 6.91
CA GLY A 298 -5.31 -21.39 6.21
C GLY A 298 -3.98 -20.74 6.58
N ASN A 299 -3.92 -19.63 7.32
CA ASN A 299 -2.65 -18.98 7.61
C ASN A 299 -1.71 -19.91 8.38
N LYS A 300 -0.54 -20.17 7.80
CA LYS A 300 0.46 -21.13 8.31
C LYS A 300 0.92 -20.85 9.73
N HIS A 301 0.91 -19.58 10.16
CA HIS A 301 1.35 -19.18 11.50
C HIS A 301 0.18 -18.77 12.40
N LEU A 302 -0.86 -18.12 11.86
CA LEU A 302 -1.88 -17.40 12.65
C LEU A 302 -3.32 -17.95 12.51
N ARG A 303 -3.54 -19.06 11.81
CA ARG A 303 -4.88 -19.64 11.67
C ARG A 303 -5.59 -19.83 13.02
N ILE A 304 -6.92 -19.85 12.99
CA ILE A 304 -7.75 -20.11 14.17
C ILE A 304 -7.30 -21.41 14.83
N GLY A 305 -7.13 -21.36 16.15
CA GLY A 305 -6.64 -22.47 16.97
C GLY A 305 -5.15 -22.38 17.31
N THR A 306 -4.36 -21.53 16.65
CA THR A 306 -3.00 -21.24 17.09
C THR A 306 -3.03 -20.37 18.35
N SER A 307 -2.37 -20.81 19.43
CA SER A 307 -2.24 -19.99 20.65
C SER A 307 -1.17 -18.90 20.48
N LYS A 308 -1.26 -17.84 21.28
CA LYS A 308 -0.27 -16.74 21.28
C LYS A 308 1.13 -17.24 21.61
N GLU A 309 1.23 -18.13 22.59
CA GLU A 309 2.50 -18.71 23.05
C GLU A 309 3.15 -19.53 21.94
N SER A 310 2.38 -20.40 21.27
CA SER A 310 2.88 -21.21 20.16
C SER A 310 3.33 -20.35 18.98
N PHE A 311 2.55 -19.32 18.63
CA PHE A 311 2.95 -18.37 17.58
C PHE A 311 4.25 -17.64 17.94
N VAL A 312 4.35 -17.09 19.15
CA VAL A 312 5.53 -16.32 19.59
C VAL A 312 6.78 -17.18 19.55
N GLN A 313 6.70 -18.40 20.08
CA GLN A 313 7.81 -19.34 20.05
C GLN A 313 8.24 -19.64 18.60
N GLN A 314 7.30 -20.09 17.75
CA GLN A 314 7.59 -20.39 16.34
C GLN A 314 8.20 -19.18 15.61
N ARG A 315 7.67 -17.98 15.88
CA ARG A 315 8.09 -16.76 15.21
C ARG A 315 9.52 -16.38 15.61
N GLN A 316 9.85 -16.46 16.89
CA GLN A 316 11.18 -16.18 17.42
C GLN A 316 12.22 -17.18 16.90
N GLU A 317 11.93 -18.48 17.01
CA GLU A 317 12.80 -19.55 16.47
C GLU A 317 13.07 -19.34 14.97
N ARG A 318 12.03 -18.95 14.21
CA ARG A 318 12.18 -18.68 12.78
C ARG A 318 13.02 -17.42 12.53
N ASP A 319 12.83 -16.34 13.28
CA ASP A 319 13.57 -15.09 13.09
C ASP A 319 15.07 -15.24 13.32
N GLU A 320 15.49 -16.09 14.26
CA GLU A 320 16.90 -16.43 14.50
C GLU A 320 17.61 -17.06 13.29
N THR A 321 16.84 -17.69 12.38
CA THR A 321 17.37 -18.32 11.17
C THR A 321 17.42 -17.39 9.95
N LEU A 322 16.80 -16.21 10.03
CA LEU A 322 16.66 -15.31 8.88
C LEU A 322 17.89 -14.41 8.72
N ALA A 323 18.42 -14.38 7.50
CA ALA A 323 19.39 -13.36 7.12
C ALA A 323 18.77 -11.95 7.16
N ALA A 324 19.63 -10.94 7.34
CA ALA A 324 19.20 -9.55 7.17
C ALA A 324 18.74 -9.31 5.72
N PRO A 325 17.72 -8.45 5.48
CA PRO A 325 17.34 -8.08 4.13
C PRO A 325 18.51 -7.46 3.36
N ARG A 326 18.56 -7.77 2.06
CA ARG A 326 19.66 -7.37 1.17
C ARG A 326 19.89 -5.85 1.11
N LEU A 327 18.82 -5.06 1.25
CA LEU A 327 18.87 -3.59 1.14
C LEU A 327 18.73 -2.87 2.49
N ILE A 328 18.83 -3.59 3.63
CA ILE A 328 18.53 -3.03 4.97
C ILE A 328 19.20 -1.69 5.26
N HIS A 329 20.46 -1.50 4.86
CA HIS A 329 21.17 -0.26 5.13
C HIS A 329 20.72 0.87 4.21
N GLN A 330 20.54 0.58 2.93
CA GLN A 330 20.19 1.57 1.92
C GLN A 330 18.73 2.02 2.09
N SER A 331 17.82 1.07 2.23
CA SER A 331 16.40 1.29 2.47
C SER A 331 16.15 2.15 3.70
N LEU A 332 16.65 1.75 4.87
CA LEU A 332 16.38 2.47 6.12
C LEU A 332 16.87 3.92 6.08
N GLN A 333 18.00 4.20 5.45
CA GLN A 333 18.52 5.56 5.33
C GLN A 333 17.62 6.44 4.44
N MET A 334 17.19 5.94 3.29
CA MET A 334 16.36 6.72 2.36
C MET A 334 14.90 6.80 2.82
N ASN A 335 14.38 5.74 3.43
CA ASN A 335 12.97 5.65 3.80
C ASN A 335 12.62 6.51 5.02
N ILE A 336 13.55 6.70 5.97
CA ILE A 336 13.32 7.69 7.04
C ILE A 336 13.26 9.14 6.51
N ARG A 337 13.76 9.37 5.29
CA ARG A 337 13.66 10.64 4.55
C ARG A 337 12.48 10.64 3.57
N ALA A 338 11.49 9.75 3.71
CA ALA A 338 10.38 9.60 2.77
C ALA A 338 10.81 9.36 1.31
N GLY A 339 11.96 8.70 1.10
CA GLY A 339 12.53 8.43 -0.23
C GLY A 339 13.36 9.57 -0.81
N ARG A 340 13.58 10.67 -0.07
CA ARG A 340 14.55 11.70 -0.49
C ARG A 340 15.96 11.10 -0.46
N LEU A 341 16.74 11.44 -1.46
CA LEU A 341 18.15 11.07 -1.50
C LEU A 341 18.93 11.82 -0.41
N PRO A 342 20.02 11.25 0.14
CA PRO A 342 20.91 11.95 1.08
C PRO A 342 21.41 13.26 0.50
N GLY A 343 21.67 14.26 1.35
CA GLY A 343 22.32 15.51 0.94
C GLY A 343 23.63 15.28 0.18
N GLU A 344 24.02 16.26 -0.64
CA GLU A 344 25.33 16.21 -1.30
C GLU A 344 26.46 16.40 -0.28
N THR A 345 27.55 15.67 -0.48
CA THR A 345 28.75 15.85 0.34
C THR A 345 29.48 17.15 -0.05
N ASN A 346 30.36 17.63 0.83
CA ASN A 346 31.23 18.77 0.54
C ASN A 346 32.21 18.53 -0.64
N LEU A 347 32.39 17.28 -1.06
CA LEU A 347 33.20 16.89 -2.22
C LEU A 347 32.36 16.61 -3.48
N GLY A 348 31.05 16.87 -3.42
CA GLY A 348 30.09 16.50 -4.45
C GLY A 348 29.62 15.05 -4.32
N GLY A 349 28.53 14.72 -5.01
CA GLY A 349 27.90 13.39 -4.94
C GLY A 349 27.18 13.12 -3.61
N ARG A 350 26.59 11.94 -3.49
CA ARG A 350 25.77 11.52 -2.34
C ARG A 350 26.28 10.20 -1.80
N MET A 351 26.20 10.00 -0.49
CA MET A 351 26.76 8.83 0.18
C MET A 351 25.73 8.19 1.10
N LEU A 352 25.83 6.87 1.23
CA LEU A 352 25.13 6.08 2.24
C LEU A 352 26.17 5.50 3.21
N ALA A 353 25.84 5.47 4.49
CA ALA A 353 26.69 4.88 5.51
C ALA A 353 26.36 3.39 5.70
N ILE A 354 27.38 2.55 5.81
CA ILE A 354 27.22 1.15 6.21
C ILE A 354 27.96 0.96 7.53
N PRO A 355 27.24 0.79 8.66
CA PRO A 355 27.87 0.53 9.95
C PRO A 355 28.66 -0.77 9.90
N LEU A 356 29.94 -0.70 10.25
CA LEU A 356 30.79 -1.89 10.36
C LEU A 356 30.47 -2.65 11.64
N LYS A 357 30.44 -3.98 11.54
CA LYS A 357 30.51 -4.90 12.68
C LYS A 357 31.89 -5.55 12.62
N SER A 358 32.71 -5.38 13.65
CA SER A 358 34.06 -5.93 13.70
C SER A 358 34.28 -6.67 15.00
N ASP A 359 34.69 -7.94 14.90
CA ASP A 359 35.26 -8.70 16.01
C ASP A 359 36.79 -8.54 16.08
N VAL A 360 37.35 -7.76 15.14
CA VAL A 360 38.77 -7.44 15.05
C VAL A 360 38.99 -6.04 15.60
N TYR A 361 39.89 -5.94 16.58
CA TYR A 361 40.35 -4.70 17.18
C TYR A 361 41.88 -4.64 16.98
N TRP A 362 42.39 -3.50 16.54
CA TRP A 362 43.82 -3.24 16.34
C TRP A 362 44.40 -2.36 17.43
#